data_AF-A0A2S6UKI2-F1
#
_entry.id   AF-A0A2S6UKI2-F1
#
_cell.length_a   1.000
_cell.length_b   1.000
_cell.length_c   1.000
_cell.angle_alpha   90.00
_cell.angle_beta   90.00
_cell.angle_gamma   90.00
#
_symmetry.space_group_name_H-M   'P 1'
#
loop_
_entity.id
_entity.type
_entity.pdbx_description
1 polymer ?
#
loop_
_entity_poly.entity_id
_entity_poly.type
_entity_poly.pdbx_seq_one_letter_code
_entity_poly.pdbx_strand_id
1 'polypeptide(L)'
;MIVAEQKPLPDLKRMMKGKKKVLAVGCGTCVSVCFAGGKKETEGLAKALSTAAAVDGETLEVEVRTVQRQCVKEFIEPLSEEVEEYDAVLSLACGVGVQTMAERNPKTRVLPGLDTQFMGEPTETGVWEERCVGCGNCVLEYTGGLCPITRCPKQLFNGPCGGAEDGMCEVDTSIPCVWTKIWDNSDNLDLMDSLMDFRPPQDWSTSRSGGLRRTVVRDDLVQPFAVGVGPPLKDVGEPALKPSKGATAVAETDNREGTAPNN
;
A
#
# COMPACT_ATOMS: atom_id res chain seq x y z
N MET A 1 8.13 4.88 -9.59
CA MET A 1 6.98 4.07 -10.09
C MET A 1 6.50 3.14 -8.99
N ILE A 2 5.24 2.67 -9.00
CA ILE A 2 4.82 1.60 -8.08
C ILE A 2 5.19 0.24 -8.68
N VAL A 3 6.00 -0.53 -7.95
CA VAL A 3 6.41 -1.90 -8.27
C VAL A 3 5.38 -2.86 -7.66
N ALA A 4 5.01 -3.88 -8.42
CA ALA A 4 4.09 -4.90 -7.99
C ALA A 4 4.50 -6.24 -8.61
N GLU A 5 4.02 -7.33 -8.03
CA GLU A 5 4.21 -8.69 -8.53
C GLU A 5 2.86 -9.37 -8.69
N GLN A 6 2.73 -10.30 -9.64
CA GLN A 6 1.52 -11.10 -9.75
C GLN A 6 1.33 -11.98 -8.52
N LYS A 7 0.09 -12.05 -8.04
CA LYS A 7 -0.25 -13.01 -7.00
C LYS A 7 -0.02 -14.43 -7.49
N PRO A 8 0.42 -15.36 -6.62
CA PRO A 8 0.53 -16.75 -6.97
C PRO A 8 -0.80 -17.30 -7.50
N LEU A 9 -0.74 -18.14 -8.54
CA LEU A 9 -1.92 -18.74 -9.15
C LEU A 9 -2.87 -19.42 -8.13
N PRO A 10 -2.39 -20.14 -7.09
CA PRO A 10 -3.27 -20.70 -6.06
C PRO A 10 -4.14 -19.67 -5.33
N ASP A 11 -3.58 -18.49 -5.03
CA ASP A 11 -4.33 -17.41 -4.38
C ASP A 11 -5.40 -16.84 -5.31
N LEU A 12 -5.06 -16.69 -6.59
CA LEU A 12 -6.00 -16.25 -7.61
C LEU A 12 -7.13 -17.27 -7.80
N LYS A 13 -6.83 -18.57 -7.93
CA LYS A 13 -7.82 -19.65 -8.01
C LYS A 13 -8.77 -19.62 -6.82
N ARG A 14 -8.24 -19.48 -5.60
CA ARG A 14 -9.05 -19.32 -4.38
C ARG A 14 -10.01 -18.14 -4.50
N MET A 15 -9.54 -17.00 -5.01
CA MET A 15 -10.38 -15.82 -5.21
C MET A 15 -11.39 -15.99 -6.36
N MET A 16 -11.10 -16.80 -7.38
CA MET A 16 -12.00 -17.07 -8.50
C MET A 16 -13.09 -18.10 -8.17
N LYS A 17 -12.94 -18.88 -7.09
CA LYS A 17 -13.91 -19.91 -6.70
C LYS A 17 -15.35 -19.40 -6.70
N GLY A 18 -16.22 -20.15 -7.39
CA GLY A 18 -17.66 -19.87 -7.50
C GLY A 18 -18.03 -18.78 -8.52
N LYS A 19 -17.07 -18.25 -9.27
CA LYS A 19 -17.30 -17.28 -10.35
C LYS A 19 -17.27 -17.98 -11.69
N LYS A 20 -18.09 -17.50 -12.62
CA LYS A 20 -18.22 -18.01 -13.98
C LYS A 20 -17.74 -17.00 -15.02
N LYS A 21 -17.99 -15.71 -14.79
CA LYS A 21 -17.58 -14.63 -15.69
C LYS A 21 -16.83 -13.54 -14.92
N VAL A 22 -15.57 -13.32 -15.25
CA VAL A 22 -14.69 -12.35 -14.59
C VAL A 22 -14.10 -11.38 -15.60
N LEU A 23 -14.05 -10.11 -15.23
CA LEU A 23 -13.35 -9.08 -16.00
C LEU A 23 -11.95 -8.87 -15.44
N ALA A 24 -10.91 -9.28 -16.16
CA ALA A 24 -9.53 -8.95 -15.85
C ALA A 24 -9.17 -7.58 -16.43
N VAL A 25 -8.79 -6.64 -15.56
CA VAL A 25 -8.45 -5.26 -15.97
C VAL A 25 -6.98 -5.01 -15.72
N GLY A 26 -6.22 -4.80 -16.79
CA GLY A 26 -4.82 -4.38 -16.75
C GLY A 26 -4.65 -2.90 -16.44
N CYS A 27 -3.49 -2.51 -15.89
CA CYS A 27 -3.12 -1.13 -15.57
C CYS A 27 -1.86 -0.72 -16.35
N GLY A 28 -2.07 0.04 -17.42
CA GLY A 28 -1.11 0.29 -18.51
C GLY A 28 0.09 1.19 -18.20
N THR A 29 0.40 1.50 -16.94
CA THR A 29 1.49 2.42 -16.57
C THR A 29 2.47 1.79 -15.58
N CYS A 30 2.40 2.12 -14.28
CA CYS A 30 3.45 1.77 -13.31
C CYS A 30 3.73 0.26 -13.27
N VAL A 31 2.68 -0.56 -13.16
CA VAL A 31 2.81 -2.01 -13.02
C VAL A 31 3.04 -2.73 -14.36
N SER A 32 2.87 -2.04 -15.49
CA SER A 32 3.33 -2.55 -16.79
C SER A 32 4.85 -2.50 -16.90
N VAL A 33 5.48 -1.48 -16.30
CA VAL A 33 6.94 -1.31 -16.36
C VAL A 33 7.65 -2.45 -15.64
N CYS A 34 7.07 -2.97 -14.54
CA CYS A 34 7.58 -4.15 -13.84
C CYS A 34 6.97 -5.48 -14.31
N PHE A 35 6.39 -5.51 -15.51
CA PHE A 35 5.85 -6.73 -16.14
C PHE A 35 4.85 -7.50 -15.27
N ALA A 36 4.06 -6.80 -14.45
CA ALA A 36 3.12 -7.44 -13.53
C ALA A 36 1.67 -7.30 -13.98
N GLY A 37 1.27 -6.15 -14.51
CA GLY A 37 -0.15 -5.83 -14.73
C GLY A 37 -0.50 -5.15 -16.06
N GLY A 38 0.42 -5.12 -17.01
CA GLY A 38 0.16 -4.58 -18.34
C GLY A 38 -0.77 -5.47 -19.18
N LYS A 39 -0.98 -5.08 -20.44
CA LYS A 39 -1.88 -5.80 -21.35
C LYS A 39 -1.46 -7.27 -21.54
N LYS A 40 -0.17 -7.50 -21.82
CA LYS A 40 0.37 -8.85 -22.08
C LYS A 40 0.25 -9.74 -20.85
N GLU A 41 0.56 -9.17 -19.69
CA GLU A 41 0.49 -9.85 -18.39
C GLU A 41 -0.95 -10.23 -18.04
N THR A 42 -1.88 -9.31 -18.32
CA THR A 42 -3.32 -9.52 -18.11
C THR A 42 -3.87 -10.62 -19.01
N GLU A 43 -3.56 -10.58 -20.30
CA GLU A 43 -3.97 -11.60 -21.26
C GLU A 43 -3.39 -12.99 -20.91
N GLY A 44 -2.12 -13.03 -20.50
CA GLY A 44 -1.46 -14.26 -20.07
C GLY A 44 -2.12 -14.85 -18.82
N LEU A 45 -2.38 -14.02 -17.81
CA LEU A 45 -3.00 -14.45 -16.57
C LEU A 45 -4.46 -14.90 -16.77
N ALA A 46 -5.22 -14.20 -17.60
CA ALA A 46 -6.58 -14.57 -17.96
C ALA A 46 -6.64 -15.99 -18.57
N LYS A 47 -5.76 -16.27 -19.53
CA LYS A 47 -5.63 -17.61 -20.12
C LYS A 47 -5.25 -18.65 -19.08
N ALA A 48 -4.27 -18.37 -18.23
CA ALA A 48 -3.84 -19.27 -17.18
C ALA A 48 -4.97 -19.61 -16.19
N LEU A 49 -5.80 -18.63 -15.83
CA LEU A 49 -6.97 -18.83 -14.95
C LEU A 49 -8.05 -19.69 -15.60
N SER A 50 -8.43 -19.40 -16.85
CA SER A 50 -9.40 -20.20 -17.58
C SER A 50 -8.92 -21.64 -17.77
N THR A 51 -7.63 -21.86 -18.10
CA THR A 51 -7.05 -23.20 -18.18
C THR A 51 -7.05 -23.90 -16.83
N ALA A 52 -6.67 -23.21 -15.75
CA ALA A 52 -6.64 -23.80 -14.41
C ALA A 52 -8.04 -24.20 -13.92
N ALA A 53 -9.07 -23.42 -14.24
CA ALA A 53 -10.45 -23.78 -13.95
C ALA A 53 -10.89 -25.02 -14.74
N ALA A 54 -10.56 -25.10 -16.03
CA ALA A 54 -10.90 -26.25 -16.86
C ALA A 54 -10.24 -27.55 -16.35
N VAL A 55 -9.00 -27.48 -15.86
CA VAL A 55 -8.31 -28.62 -15.22
C VAL A 55 -9.03 -29.10 -13.96
N ASP A 56 -9.65 -28.18 -13.21
CA ASP A 56 -10.43 -28.50 -12.01
C ASP A 56 -11.87 -28.93 -12.34
N GLY A 57 -12.25 -29.00 -13.63
CA GLY A 57 -13.62 -29.31 -14.06
C GLY A 57 -14.61 -28.16 -13.90
N GLU A 58 -14.11 -26.94 -13.70
CA GLU A 58 -14.90 -25.71 -13.59
C GLU A 58 -14.86 -24.90 -14.91
N THR A 59 -15.89 -24.08 -15.14
CA THR A 59 -15.92 -23.15 -16.28
C THR A 59 -15.71 -21.72 -15.77
N LEU A 60 -14.65 -21.07 -16.26
CA LEU A 60 -14.35 -19.66 -15.96
C LEU A 60 -14.01 -18.90 -17.26
N GLU A 61 -14.92 -18.01 -17.64
CA GLU A 61 -14.69 -17.01 -18.68
C GLU A 61 -14.00 -15.80 -18.09
N VAL A 62 -12.84 -15.44 -18.65
CA VAL A 62 -12.09 -14.24 -18.25
C VAL A 62 -11.97 -13.30 -19.44
N GLU A 63 -12.76 -12.22 -19.43
CA GLU A 63 -12.63 -11.14 -20.40
C GLU A 63 -11.50 -10.20 -19.99
N VAL A 64 -10.83 -9.60 -20.98
CA VAL A 64 -9.69 -8.71 -20.74
C VAL A 64 -10.00 -7.30 -21.21
N ARG A 65 -9.68 -6.32 -20.34
CA ARG A 65 -9.58 -4.91 -20.68
C ARG A 65 -8.28 -4.34 -20.14
N THR A 66 -7.85 -3.19 -20.64
CA THR A 66 -6.69 -2.48 -20.11
C THR A 66 -6.97 -0.99 -20.17
N VAL A 67 -6.76 -0.31 -19.05
CA VAL A 67 -6.85 1.16 -18.95
C VAL A 67 -5.48 1.73 -18.61
N GLN A 68 -5.28 3.01 -18.87
CA GLN A 68 -3.99 3.66 -18.62
C GLN A 68 -3.61 3.65 -17.13
N ARG A 69 -4.54 4.06 -16.25
CA ARG A 69 -4.40 3.99 -14.79
C ARG A 69 -5.74 3.68 -14.14
N GLN A 70 -5.76 2.64 -13.31
CA GLN A 70 -6.97 2.31 -12.53
C GLN A 70 -7.17 3.22 -11.31
N CYS A 71 -6.13 3.93 -10.87
CA CYS A 71 -6.18 4.89 -9.77
C CYS A 71 -6.65 6.30 -10.21
N VAL A 72 -7.13 6.46 -11.44
CA VAL A 72 -7.61 7.72 -11.99
C VAL A 72 -9.02 7.48 -12.51
N LYS A 73 -10.00 8.21 -11.96
CA LYS A 73 -11.44 7.96 -12.16
C LYS A 73 -11.83 8.04 -13.63
N GLU A 74 -11.29 9.04 -14.33
CA GLU A 74 -11.57 9.35 -15.72
C GLU A 74 -11.18 8.19 -16.66
N PHE A 75 -10.14 7.42 -16.32
CA PHE A 75 -9.72 6.29 -17.14
C PHE A 75 -10.51 5.00 -16.88
N ILE A 76 -11.22 4.92 -15.76
CA ILE A 76 -12.04 3.75 -15.41
C ILE A 76 -13.53 3.99 -15.67
N GLU A 77 -13.95 5.25 -15.85
CA GLU A 77 -15.32 5.62 -16.17
C GLU A 77 -15.94 4.79 -17.31
N PRO A 78 -15.25 4.59 -18.45
CA PRO A 78 -15.83 3.83 -19.56
C PRO A 78 -16.08 2.35 -19.24
N LEU A 79 -15.46 1.80 -18.20
CA LEU A 79 -15.69 0.43 -17.75
C LEU A 79 -16.89 0.31 -16.82
N SER A 80 -17.29 1.40 -16.16
CA SER A 80 -18.24 1.34 -15.04
C SER A 80 -19.64 0.83 -15.44
N GLU A 81 -20.06 1.08 -16.68
CA GLU A 81 -21.35 0.62 -17.20
C GLU A 81 -21.38 -0.90 -17.43
N GLU A 82 -20.26 -1.51 -17.82
CA GLU A 82 -20.17 -2.95 -18.14
C GLU A 82 -19.76 -3.83 -16.94
N VAL A 83 -19.16 -3.25 -15.89
CA VAL A 83 -18.60 -3.99 -14.75
C VAL A 83 -19.67 -4.75 -13.94
N GLU A 84 -20.93 -4.31 -13.93
CA GLU A 84 -22.03 -5.00 -13.24
C GLU A 84 -22.44 -6.33 -13.90
N GLU A 85 -22.01 -6.60 -15.14
CA GLU A 85 -22.29 -7.85 -15.85
C GLU A 85 -21.41 -9.03 -15.42
N TYR A 86 -20.37 -8.76 -14.62
CA TYR A 86 -19.37 -9.75 -14.22
C TYR A 86 -19.54 -10.16 -12.76
N ASP A 87 -19.25 -11.43 -12.44
CA ASP A 87 -19.28 -11.93 -11.05
C ASP A 87 -18.21 -11.25 -10.18
N ALA A 88 -17.11 -10.83 -10.80
CA ALA A 88 -16.09 -9.98 -10.20
C ALA A 88 -15.19 -9.33 -11.25
N VAL A 89 -14.47 -8.30 -10.80
CA VAL A 89 -13.32 -7.73 -11.50
C VAL A 89 -12.04 -8.26 -10.87
N LEU A 90 -11.13 -8.77 -11.68
CA LEU A 90 -9.74 -9.04 -11.29
C LEU A 90 -8.86 -7.85 -11.72
N SER A 91 -8.51 -6.99 -10.77
CA SER A 91 -7.70 -5.80 -11.03
C SER A 91 -6.21 -6.13 -10.98
N LEU A 92 -5.52 -5.92 -12.10
CA LEU A 92 -4.07 -6.04 -12.23
C LEU A 92 -3.41 -4.66 -12.05
N ALA A 93 -3.88 -3.91 -11.07
CA ALA A 93 -3.27 -2.66 -10.63
C ALA A 93 -2.59 -2.83 -9.26
N CYS A 94 -1.88 -1.80 -8.83
CA CYS A 94 -1.48 -1.68 -7.44
C CYS A 94 -2.70 -1.46 -6.52
N GLY A 95 -2.47 -1.52 -5.20
CA GLY A 95 -3.53 -1.39 -4.19
C GLY A 95 -4.35 -0.09 -4.29
N VAL A 96 -3.78 1.01 -4.80
CA VAL A 96 -4.54 2.25 -5.05
C VAL A 96 -5.56 2.06 -6.18
N GLY A 97 -5.16 1.40 -7.26
CA GLY A 97 -6.05 1.10 -8.38
C GLY A 97 -7.17 0.15 -8.01
N VAL A 98 -6.85 -0.91 -7.24
CA VAL A 98 -7.85 -1.87 -6.74
C VAL A 98 -8.91 -1.15 -5.89
N GLN A 99 -8.49 -0.29 -4.97
CA GLN A 99 -9.41 0.47 -4.11
C GLN A 99 -10.25 1.46 -4.92
N THR A 100 -9.64 2.20 -5.85
CA THR A 100 -10.36 3.16 -6.70
C THR A 100 -11.43 2.45 -7.54
N MET A 101 -11.11 1.30 -8.12
CA MET A 101 -12.07 0.46 -8.84
C MET A 101 -13.20 -0.03 -7.93
N ALA A 102 -12.88 -0.47 -6.71
CA ALA A 102 -13.89 -0.95 -5.75
C ALA A 102 -14.84 0.17 -5.30
N GLU A 103 -14.31 1.36 -5.01
CA GLU A 103 -15.11 2.53 -4.62
C GLU A 103 -16.04 2.99 -5.75
N ARG A 104 -15.57 2.92 -7.01
CA ARG A 104 -16.37 3.34 -8.16
C ARG A 104 -17.45 2.32 -8.55
N ASN A 105 -17.22 1.03 -8.27
CA ASN A 105 -18.10 -0.06 -8.66
C ASN A 105 -18.58 -0.84 -7.42
N PRO A 106 -19.36 -0.21 -6.52
CA PRO A 106 -19.66 -0.78 -5.20
C PRO A 106 -20.54 -2.04 -5.25
N LYS A 107 -21.21 -2.31 -6.38
CA LYS A 107 -22.04 -3.51 -6.56
C LYS A 107 -21.26 -4.72 -7.07
N THR A 108 -20.07 -4.51 -7.65
CA THR A 108 -19.24 -5.58 -8.20
C THR A 108 -17.99 -5.76 -7.36
N ARG A 109 -17.70 -7.01 -6.99
CA ARG A 109 -16.51 -7.29 -6.19
C ARG A 109 -15.24 -7.09 -7.02
N VAL A 110 -14.34 -6.23 -6.54
CA VAL A 110 -13.00 -6.04 -7.13
C VAL A 110 -11.97 -6.81 -6.32
N LEU A 111 -11.19 -7.64 -7.00
CA LEU A 111 -10.19 -8.52 -6.43
C LEU A 111 -8.79 -8.10 -6.87
N PRO A 112 -7.80 -8.06 -5.97
CA PRO A 112 -6.43 -7.74 -6.34
C PRO A 112 -5.80 -8.94 -7.06
N GLY A 113 -5.26 -8.73 -8.26
CA GLY A 113 -4.44 -9.72 -8.95
C GLY A 113 -2.94 -9.58 -8.69
N LEU A 114 -2.52 -8.46 -8.09
CA LEU A 114 -1.12 -8.16 -7.79
C LEU A 114 -0.90 -7.94 -6.28
N ASP A 115 0.31 -8.21 -5.82
CA ASP A 115 0.86 -7.69 -4.58
C ASP A 115 1.67 -6.44 -4.86
N THR A 116 1.28 -5.33 -4.23
CA THR A 116 2.04 -4.07 -4.32
C THR A 116 3.25 -4.15 -3.42
N GLN A 117 4.43 -3.96 -3.99
CA GLN A 117 5.69 -4.09 -3.26
C GLN A 117 6.10 -2.73 -2.70
N PHE A 118 6.53 -1.81 -3.56
CA PHE A 118 7.12 -0.54 -3.12
C PHE A 118 7.16 0.52 -4.23
N MET A 119 7.57 1.75 -3.90
CA MET A 119 7.86 2.78 -4.90
C MET A 119 9.34 2.73 -5.26
N GLY A 120 9.62 2.28 -6.47
CA GLY A 120 10.97 1.99 -6.92
C GLY A 120 11.27 2.49 -8.32
N GLU A 121 12.41 2.04 -8.82
CA GLU A 121 12.88 2.19 -10.19
C GLU A 121 13.53 0.89 -10.67
N PRO A 122 13.59 0.62 -11.99
CA PRO A 122 14.38 -0.47 -12.52
C PRO A 122 15.87 -0.10 -12.42
N THR A 123 16.65 -0.96 -11.78
CA THR A 123 18.13 -0.81 -11.77
C THR A 123 18.77 -1.63 -12.87
N GLU A 124 18.18 -2.78 -13.18
CA GLU A 124 18.55 -3.65 -14.29
C GLU A 124 17.30 -4.25 -14.94
N THR A 125 17.45 -4.88 -16.10
CA THR A 125 16.33 -5.58 -16.73
C THR A 125 15.85 -6.71 -15.82
N GLY A 126 14.62 -6.59 -15.31
CA GLY A 126 14.06 -7.60 -14.41
C GLY A 126 14.37 -7.36 -12.93
N VAL A 127 15.11 -6.29 -12.58
CA VAL A 127 15.47 -5.96 -11.19
C VAL A 127 14.97 -4.57 -10.84
N TRP A 128 14.21 -4.48 -9.74
CA TRP A 128 13.70 -3.22 -9.20
C TRP A 128 14.19 -3.04 -7.78
N GLU A 129 14.56 -1.81 -7.46
CA GLU A 129 14.92 -1.42 -6.10
C GLU A 129 14.01 -0.32 -5.59
N GLU A 130 13.77 -0.32 -4.29
CA GLU A 130 13.00 0.73 -3.65
C GLU A 130 13.79 2.06 -3.68
N ARG A 131 13.06 3.16 -3.95
CA ARG A 131 13.62 4.51 -3.98
C ARG A 131 12.87 5.51 -3.11
N CYS A 132 11.64 5.20 -2.69
CA CYS A 132 10.87 6.07 -1.84
C CYS A 132 9.86 5.29 -1.00
N VAL A 133 9.75 5.62 0.30
CA VAL A 133 8.69 5.11 1.17
C VAL A 133 7.44 6.01 1.15
N GLY A 134 7.58 7.23 0.62
CA GLY A 134 6.56 8.27 0.60
C GLY A 134 6.24 8.78 1.99
N CYS A 135 7.24 9.21 2.75
CA CYS A 135 7.11 9.65 4.14
C CYS A 135 6.47 11.04 4.32
N GLY A 136 6.28 11.82 3.25
CA GLY A 136 5.68 13.16 3.31
C GLY A 136 6.64 14.31 3.62
N ASN A 137 7.86 14.00 4.06
CA ASN A 137 8.91 14.96 4.41
C ASN A 137 10.18 14.61 3.63
N CYS A 138 10.23 15.09 2.38
CA CYS A 138 11.36 14.84 1.47
C CYS A 138 12.61 15.58 1.96
N VAL A 139 13.76 14.94 1.83
CA VAL A 139 15.08 15.49 2.25
C VAL A 139 16.12 15.42 1.15
N LEU A 140 15.69 15.07 -0.06
CA LEU A 140 16.59 14.86 -1.18
C LEU A 140 17.33 16.13 -1.60
N GLU A 141 16.83 17.32 -1.20
CA GLU A 141 17.49 18.59 -1.48
C GLU A 141 18.88 18.69 -0.85
N TYR A 142 19.08 18.17 0.37
CA TYR A 142 20.37 18.24 1.06
C TYR A 142 21.13 16.92 1.09
N THR A 143 20.49 15.80 0.74
CA THR A 143 21.15 14.47 0.67
C THR A 143 21.67 14.13 -0.73
N GLY A 144 21.95 15.13 -1.56
CA GLY A 144 22.50 14.92 -2.91
C GLY A 144 21.63 14.03 -3.81
N GLY A 145 20.30 14.09 -3.63
CA GLY A 145 19.33 13.32 -4.40
C GLY A 145 19.13 11.86 -3.94
N LEU A 146 19.76 11.40 -2.87
CA LEU A 146 19.66 10.01 -2.41
C LEU A 146 18.86 9.90 -1.11
N CYS A 147 17.83 9.04 -1.09
CA CYS A 147 16.98 8.88 0.10
C CYS A 147 17.69 8.11 1.20
N PRO A 148 18.00 8.71 2.37
CA PRO A 148 18.68 8.02 3.45
C PRO A 148 17.77 7.06 4.22
N ILE A 149 16.44 7.23 4.11
CA ILE A 149 15.47 6.35 4.76
C ILE A 149 15.33 5.05 3.98
N THR A 150 15.00 5.14 2.69
CA THR A 150 14.73 3.96 1.86
C THR A 150 15.98 3.15 1.54
N ARG A 151 17.12 3.83 1.30
CA ARG A 151 18.34 3.15 0.84
C ARG A 151 19.29 2.76 1.98
N CYS A 152 18.91 3.03 3.24
CA CYS A 152 19.64 2.56 4.41
C CYS A 152 18.83 1.44 5.08
N PRO A 153 19.38 0.22 5.26
CA PRO A 153 18.69 -0.84 6.00
C PRO A 153 18.28 -0.45 7.43
N LYS A 154 19.02 0.49 8.04
CA LYS A 154 18.73 1.03 9.37
C LYS A 154 17.85 2.29 9.35
N GLN A 155 17.48 2.78 8.16
CA GLN A 155 16.65 3.96 7.97
C GLN A 155 17.19 5.22 8.68
N LEU A 156 18.51 5.35 8.75
CA LEU A 156 19.17 6.45 9.46
C LEU A 156 18.96 7.77 8.71
N PHE A 157 18.37 8.74 9.42
CA PHE A 157 17.93 10.00 8.81
C PHE A 157 18.97 11.13 8.89
N ASN A 158 19.73 11.21 9.99
CA ASN A 158 20.62 12.34 10.31
C ASN A 158 22.12 12.00 10.24
N GLY A 159 22.50 11.01 9.45
CA GLY A 159 23.90 10.67 9.22
C GLY A 159 24.20 9.17 9.21
N PRO A 160 25.46 8.80 8.91
CA PRO A 160 25.92 7.42 8.90
C PRO A 160 25.93 6.79 10.30
N CYS A 161 25.86 5.46 10.37
CA CYS A 161 26.07 4.70 11.61
C CYS A 161 27.55 4.55 12.00
N GLY A 162 28.48 4.88 11.09
CA GLY A 162 29.91 4.65 11.29
C GLY A 162 30.40 3.24 10.99
N GLY A 163 29.51 2.27 10.73
CA GLY A 163 29.90 0.88 10.41
C GLY A 163 30.23 0.62 8.94
N ALA A 164 30.14 1.61 8.06
CA ALA A 164 30.44 1.39 6.64
C ALA A 164 31.93 1.07 6.44
N GLU A 165 32.22 0.00 5.70
CA GLU A 165 33.57 -0.45 5.37
C GLU A 165 33.70 -0.51 3.84
N ASP A 166 34.77 0.07 3.28
CA ASP A 166 35.01 0.18 1.83
C ASP A 166 33.80 0.70 1.03
N GLY A 167 32.99 1.59 1.63
CA GLY A 167 31.79 2.15 1.03
C GLY A 167 30.57 1.22 1.00
N MET A 168 30.65 0.05 1.64
CA MET A 168 29.58 -0.94 1.74
C MET A 168 28.91 -0.91 3.12
N CYS A 169 27.68 -1.44 3.21
CA CYS A 169 26.90 -1.45 4.43
C CYS A 169 27.34 -2.55 5.41
N GLU A 170 27.38 -2.27 6.72
CA GLU A 170 27.69 -3.30 7.75
C GLU A 170 26.61 -4.38 7.91
N VAL A 171 25.37 -4.10 7.50
CA VAL A 171 24.28 -5.08 7.61
C VAL A 171 24.41 -6.15 6.52
N ASP A 172 24.85 -5.75 5.34
CA ASP A 172 25.02 -6.61 4.18
C ASP A 172 26.05 -5.95 3.25
N THR A 173 27.19 -6.60 3.09
CA THR A 173 28.32 -6.10 2.29
C THR A 173 28.04 -6.10 0.78
N SER A 174 26.89 -6.62 0.32
CA SER A 174 26.42 -6.46 -1.05
C SER A 174 25.71 -5.12 -1.30
N ILE A 175 25.33 -4.39 -0.25
CA ILE A 175 24.59 -3.13 -0.33
C ILE A 175 25.57 -1.95 -0.22
N PRO A 176 25.64 -1.06 -1.24
CA PRO A 176 26.39 0.18 -1.12
C PRO A 176 25.84 1.06 0.02
N CYS A 177 26.71 1.58 0.88
CA CYS A 177 26.30 2.49 1.94
C CYS A 177 25.76 3.79 1.35
N VAL A 178 24.46 4.05 1.53
CA VAL A 178 23.84 5.29 1.01
C VAL A 178 24.53 6.54 1.56
N TRP A 179 24.99 6.55 2.81
CA TRP A 179 25.64 7.72 3.41
C TRP A 179 27.02 8.02 2.82
N THR A 180 27.79 6.98 2.46
CA THR A 180 29.02 7.16 1.66
C THR A 180 28.66 7.78 0.31
N LYS A 181 27.60 7.30 -0.36
CA LYS A 181 27.15 7.87 -1.63
C LYS A 181 26.60 9.29 -1.51
N ILE A 182 25.93 9.62 -0.41
CA ILE A 182 25.44 10.98 -0.13
C ILE A 182 26.62 11.93 0.04
N TRP A 183 27.66 11.52 0.77
CA TRP A 183 28.90 12.29 0.90
C TRP A 183 29.56 12.53 -0.45
N ASP A 184 29.80 11.47 -1.22
CA ASP A 184 30.40 11.57 -2.56
C ASP A 184 29.57 12.48 -3.49
N ASN A 185 28.24 12.34 -3.50
CA ASN A 185 27.37 13.19 -4.30
C ASN A 185 27.38 14.65 -3.83
N SER A 186 27.47 14.89 -2.53
CA SER A 186 27.45 16.25 -1.98
C SER A 186 28.74 16.98 -2.26
N ASP A 187 29.88 16.27 -2.26
CA ASP A 187 31.18 16.83 -2.70
C ASP A 187 31.12 17.22 -4.19
N ASN A 188 30.61 16.33 -5.04
CA ASN A 188 30.45 16.59 -6.48
C ASN A 188 29.48 17.74 -6.83
N LEU A 189 28.55 18.07 -5.92
CA LEU A 189 27.52 19.09 -6.12
C LEU A 189 27.78 20.38 -5.32
N ASP A 190 28.93 20.49 -4.65
CA ASP A 190 29.24 21.59 -3.73
C ASP A 190 28.18 21.80 -2.63
N LEU A 191 27.59 20.71 -2.12
CA LEU A 191 26.52 20.69 -1.09
C LEU A 191 27.01 20.33 0.32
N MET A 192 28.32 20.25 0.53
CA MET A 192 28.91 19.79 1.79
C MET A 192 28.45 20.58 3.01
N ASP A 193 28.33 21.90 2.91
CA ASP A 193 27.84 22.75 4.00
C ASP A 193 26.41 22.38 4.41
N SER A 194 25.55 21.99 3.46
CA SER A 194 24.15 21.63 3.75
C SER A 194 24.00 20.33 4.54
N LEU A 195 24.98 19.42 4.41
CA LEU A 195 25.05 18.21 5.24
C LEU A 195 25.45 18.52 6.69
N MET A 196 26.16 19.62 6.91
CA MET A 196 26.62 20.05 8.24
C MET A 196 25.54 20.83 9.02
N ASP A 197 24.48 21.26 8.33
CA ASP A 197 23.34 21.93 8.96
C ASP A 197 22.62 21.01 9.96
N PHE A 198 22.23 21.58 11.11
CA PHE A 198 21.42 20.86 12.08
C PHE A 198 20.05 20.52 11.49
N ARG A 199 19.69 19.24 11.54
CA ARG A 199 18.37 18.74 11.14
C ARG A 199 17.59 18.26 12.38
N PRO A 200 16.38 18.77 12.61
CA PRO A 200 15.54 18.27 13.68
C PRO A 200 15.20 16.78 13.45
N PRO A 201 14.77 16.05 14.49
CA PRO A 201 14.20 14.72 14.31
C PRO A 201 13.08 14.73 13.26
N GLN A 202 13.08 13.73 12.38
CA GLN A 202 12.06 13.58 11.35
C GLN A 202 10.66 13.51 11.97
N ASP A 203 9.75 14.33 11.46
CA ASP A 203 8.32 14.21 11.80
C ASP A 203 7.72 13.01 11.06
N TRP A 204 7.31 12.00 11.83
CA TRP A 204 6.69 10.78 11.32
C TRP A 204 5.15 10.83 11.32
N SER A 205 4.54 11.90 11.84
CA SER A 205 3.08 12.08 11.80
C SER A 205 2.54 12.21 10.38
N THR A 206 3.40 12.59 9.43
CA THR A 206 3.12 12.68 8.00
C THR A 206 3.45 11.38 7.23
N SER A 207 3.96 10.36 7.92
CA SER A 207 4.32 9.06 7.35
C SER A 207 3.19 8.03 7.49
N ARG A 208 3.42 6.79 7.05
CA ARG A 208 2.45 5.69 7.08
C ARG A 208 1.89 5.42 8.49
N SER A 209 2.66 5.71 9.53
CA SER A 209 2.28 5.49 10.93
C SER A 209 1.36 6.58 11.51
N GLY A 210 1.15 7.71 10.79
CA GLY A 210 0.39 8.86 11.27
C GLY A 210 -1.12 8.82 10.99
N GLY A 211 -1.66 7.71 10.49
CA GLY A 211 -3.07 7.58 10.10
C GLY A 211 -3.35 7.92 8.64
N LEU A 212 -4.63 8.18 8.31
CA LEU A 212 -5.03 8.51 6.94
C LEU A 212 -4.52 9.90 6.56
N ARG A 213 -3.58 9.95 5.62
CA ARG A 213 -2.95 11.18 5.17
C ARG A 213 -3.76 11.87 4.09
N ARG A 214 -3.87 13.19 4.18
CA ARG A 214 -4.52 14.04 3.18
C ARG A 214 -3.66 15.26 2.88
N THR A 215 -3.37 15.49 1.61
CA THR A 215 -2.68 16.70 1.14
C THR A 215 -3.63 17.46 0.21
N VAL A 216 -3.89 18.72 0.53
CA VAL A 216 -4.60 19.65 -0.35
C VAL A 216 -3.54 20.54 -0.98
N VAL A 217 -3.30 20.38 -2.28
CA VAL A 217 -2.23 21.12 -2.99
C VAL A 217 -2.66 22.55 -3.27
N ARG A 218 -3.97 22.78 -3.45
CA ARG A 218 -4.58 24.06 -3.79
C ARG A 218 -6.04 24.07 -3.37
N ASP A 219 -6.40 24.98 -2.48
CA ASP A 219 -7.78 25.10 -1.96
C ASP A 219 -8.77 25.48 -3.06
N ASP A 220 -8.34 26.25 -4.05
CA ASP A 220 -9.17 26.67 -5.18
C ASP A 220 -9.42 25.53 -6.20
N LEU A 221 -8.65 24.44 -6.13
CA LEU A 221 -8.91 23.21 -6.89
C LEU A 221 -9.79 22.22 -6.13
N VAL A 222 -9.98 22.43 -4.81
CA VAL A 222 -10.95 21.66 -4.05
C VAL A 222 -12.33 22.13 -4.48
N GLN A 223 -12.93 21.38 -5.41
CA GLN A 223 -14.35 21.55 -5.69
C GLN A 223 -15.09 21.29 -4.37
N PRO A 224 -15.80 22.29 -3.79
CA PRO A 224 -16.76 21.98 -2.74
C PRO A 224 -17.71 20.98 -3.37
N PHE A 225 -17.75 19.77 -2.83
CA PHE A 225 -18.56 18.70 -3.39
C PHE A 225 -19.95 19.23 -3.72
N ALA A 226 -20.52 18.74 -4.82
CA ALA A 226 -21.95 18.55 -4.97
C ALA A 226 -22.46 17.74 -3.76
N VAL A 227 -22.60 18.42 -2.63
CA VAL A 227 -23.28 17.95 -1.44
C VAL A 227 -24.75 18.23 -1.70
N GLY A 228 -25.48 17.20 -2.12
CA GLY A 228 -26.94 17.22 -2.11
C GLY A 228 -27.61 16.84 -3.42
N VAL A 229 -27.65 15.54 -3.74
CA VAL A 229 -28.92 14.90 -4.14
C VAL A 229 -28.99 13.52 -3.48
N GLY A 230 -29.04 13.52 -2.16
CA GLY A 230 -29.45 12.37 -1.36
C GLY A 230 -30.08 12.94 -0.08
N PRO A 231 -31.29 12.52 0.32
CA PRO A 231 -31.91 13.07 1.51
C PRO A 231 -30.97 12.86 2.71
N PRO A 232 -30.87 13.83 3.63
CA PRO A 232 -30.01 13.71 4.79
C PRO A 232 -30.34 12.41 5.52
N LEU A 233 -29.29 11.64 5.85
CA LEU A 233 -29.39 10.52 6.78
C LEU A 233 -30.04 11.08 8.05
N LYS A 234 -31.28 10.66 8.31
CA LYS A 234 -31.99 11.04 9.54
C LYS A 234 -31.10 10.68 10.71
N ASP A 235 -30.98 11.61 11.66
CA ASP A 235 -30.29 11.41 12.93
C ASP A 235 -30.68 10.05 13.52
N VAL A 236 -29.79 9.08 13.38
CA VAL A 236 -29.89 7.83 14.12
C VAL A 236 -29.41 8.20 15.50
N GLY A 237 -30.35 8.62 16.35
CA GLY A 237 -30.07 9.02 17.72
C GLY A 237 -29.13 8.01 18.39
N GLU A 238 -28.17 8.53 19.14
CA GLU A 238 -27.18 7.72 19.85
C GLU A 238 -27.87 6.52 20.51
N PRO A 239 -27.45 5.27 20.20
CA PRO A 239 -27.96 4.14 20.95
C PRO A 239 -27.48 4.29 22.39
N ALA A 240 -28.41 4.64 23.28
CA ALA A 240 -28.18 4.67 24.71
C ALA A 240 -27.53 3.35 25.14
N LEU A 241 -26.27 3.40 25.57
CA LEU A 241 -25.63 2.28 26.23
C LEU A 241 -26.45 1.92 27.46
N LYS A 242 -27.26 0.86 27.36
CA LYS A 242 -27.88 0.24 28.53
C LYS A 242 -26.78 -0.48 29.30
N PRO A 243 -26.61 -0.22 30.61
CA PRO A 243 -25.64 -0.95 31.42
C PRO A 243 -26.00 -2.43 31.42
N SER A 244 -25.03 -3.27 31.06
CA SER A 244 -25.16 -4.72 31.12
C SER A 244 -25.33 -5.13 32.60
N LYS A 245 -26.48 -5.73 32.90
CA LYS A 245 -26.66 -6.47 34.15
C LYS A 245 -25.75 -7.69 34.12
N GLY A 246 -24.82 -7.79 35.06
CA GLY A 246 -24.08 -9.03 35.30
C GLY A 246 -22.61 -8.86 35.63
N ALA A 247 -22.28 -8.12 36.69
CA ALA A 247 -21.05 -8.34 37.43
C ALA A 247 -21.45 -8.83 38.82
N THR A 248 -21.43 -10.15 39.01
CA THR A 248 -21.53 -10.79 40.32
C THR A 248 -20.36 -10.32 41.18
N ALA A 249 -20.68 -9.56 42.22
CA ALA A 249 -19.75 -9.22 43.29
C ALA A 249 -19.35 -10.51 44.02
N VAL A 250 -18.05 -10.81 44.06
CA VAL A 250 -17.49 -11.79 44.99
C VAL A 250 -17.26 -11.04 46.29
N ALA A 251 -18.05 -11.39 47.31
CA ALA A 251 -17.92 -10.87 48.66
C ALA A 251 -16.68 -11.49 49.33
N GLU A 252 -15.73 -10.65 49.74
CA GLU A 252 -14.78 -10.99 50.79
C GLU A 252 -15.55 -11.24 52.08
N THR A 253 -15.51 -12.48 52.56
CA THR A 253 -15.98 -12.83 53.89
C THR A 253 -14.77 -13.01 54.79
N ASP A 254 -14.60 -11.99 55.63
CA ASP A 254 -13.76 -11.96 56.80
C ASP A 254 -14.34 -12.94 57.85
N ASN A 255 -13.55 -13.92 58.28
CA ASN A 255 -13.78 -14.67 59.52
C ASN A 255 -12.61 -15.63 59.81
N ARG A 256 -11.67 -15.18 60.64
CA ARG A 256 -10.85 -16.06 61.51
C ARG A 256 -10.61 -15.39 62.86
N GLU A 257 -11.57 -15.55 63.77
CA GLU A 257 -11.27 -15.75 65.20
C GLU A 257 -10.87 -17.22 65.37
N GLY A 258 -9.93 -17.69 66.18
CA GLY A 258 -9.04 -17.10 67.17
C GLY A 258 -8.60 -18.25 68.08
N THR A 259 -7.32 -18.29 68.51
CA THR A 259 -6.88 -18.72 69.87
C THR A 259 -5.35 -18.65 69.98
N ALA A 260 -4.92 -17.92 71.02
CA ALA A 260 -3.57 -17.51 71.41
C ALA A 260 -2.85 -18.58 72.28
N PRO A 261 -1.90 -18.26 73.19
CA PRO A 261 -0.66 -17.45 73.12
C PRO A 261 0.59 -18.22 73.64
N ASN A 262 1.77 -17.57 73.58
CA ASN A 262 2.81 -17.45 74.63
C ASN A 262 4.26 -17.69 74.17
N ASN A 263 5.09 -16.75 74.63
CA ASN A 263 6.55 -16.59 74.58
C ASN A 263 7.18 -16.19 73.24
#